data_AF-A0A3D3QLV7-F1
#
_entry.id   AF-A0A3D3QLV7-F1
#
_cell.length_a   1.000
_cell.length_b   1.000
_cell.length_c   1.000
_cell.angle_alpha   90.00
_cell.angle_beta   90.00
_cell.angle_gamma   90.00
#
_symmetry.space_group_name_H-M   'P 1'
#
loop_
_entity.id
_entity.type
_entity.pdbx_description
1 polymer ?
#
loop_
_entity_poly.entity_id
_entity_poly.type
_entity_poly.pdbx_seq_one_letter_code
_entity_poly.pdbx_strand_id
1 'polypeptide(L)' 'MAVMTYREALNAALSEEMERDPDVFLMGEEVAEYDGAYKVSKGLLDIFGSQRVVDSPISELGFTGLGVGAAMAG' A
#
# COMPACT_ATOMS: atom_id res chain seq x y z
N MET A 1 14.82 14.91 -14.06
CA MET A 1 13.96 13.83 -13.55
C MET A 1 14.50 12.51 -14.06
N ALA A 2 14.56 11.48 -13.21
CA ALA A 2 14.89 10.14 -13.67
C ALA A 2 13.80 9.63 -14.61
N VAL A 3 14.18 8.88 -15.65
CA VAL A 3 13.21 8.17 -16.49
C VAL A 3 12.78 6.92 -15.74
N MET A 4 11.49 6.78 -15.48
CA MET A 4 10.90 5.66 -14.76
C MET A 4 9.55 5.26 -15.38
N THR A 5 9.14 4.02 -15.17
CA THR A 5 7.81 3.53 -15.54
C THR A 5 6.73 4.06 -14.59
N TYR A 6 5.46 4.02 -15.00
CA TYR A 6 4.35 4.43 -14.12
C TYR A 6 4.29 3.63 -12.82
N ARG A 7 4.56 2.32 -12.86
CA ARG A 7 4.57 1.50 -11.64
C ARG A 7 5.68 1.89 -10.67
N GLU A 8 6.86 2.27 -11.18
CA GLU A 8 7.98 2.73 -10.37
C GLU A 8 7.68 4.09 -9.77
N ALA A 9 7.03 4.99 -10.52
CA ALA A 9 6.57 6.27 -9.99
C ALA A 9 5.53 6.12 -8.87
N LEU A 10 4.57 5.20 -9.02
CA LEU A 10 3.58 4.91 -7.98
C LEU A 10 4.22 4.26 -6.74
N ASN A 11 5.14 3.30 -6.94
CA ASN A 11 5.88 2.67 -5.84
C ASN A 11 6.70 3.70 -5.06
N ALA A 12 7.43 4.57 -5.77
CA ALA A 12 8.22 5.64 -5.15
C ALA A 12 7.34 6.59 -4.34
N ALA A 13 6.21 7.03 -4.89
CA ALA A 13 5.28 7.90 -4.17
C ALA A 13 4.71 7.24 -2.91
N LEU A 14 4.33 5.95 -2.97
CA LEU A 14 3.86 5.21 -1.81
C LEU A 14 4.97 5.09 -0.75
N SER A 15 6.19 4.71 -1.16
CA SER A 15 7.31 4.56 -0.24
C SER A 15 7.68 5.87 0.44
N GLU A 16 7.71 6.99 -0.30
CA GLU A 16 8.03 8.31 0.23
C GLU A 16 7.01 8.75 1.30
N GLU A 17 5.71 8.60 1.03
CA GLU A 17 4.68 8.99 2.01
C GLU A 17 4.60 8.02 3.20
N MET A 18 4.82 6.71 2.98
CA MET A 18 4.87 5.72 4.08
C MET A 18 6.09 5.90 4.98
N GLU A 19 7.22 6.35 4.45
CA GLU A 19 8.40 6.72 5.25
C GLU A 19 8.18 8.01 6.03
N ARG A 20 7.53 9.00 5.39
CA ARG A 20 7.26 10.32 5.97
C ARG A 20 6.24 10.28 7.10
N ASP A 21 5.21 9.46 6.97
CA ASP A 21 4.07 9.44 7.89
C ASP A 21 3.78 8.00 8.38
N PRO A 22 3.91 7.74 9.71
CA PRO A 22 3.65 6.42 10.27
C PRO A 22 2.19 5.96 10.14
N ASP A 23 1.25 6.87 9.90
CA ASP A 23 -0.18 6.58 9.82
C ASP A 23 -0.62 6.17 8.39
N VAL A 24 0.23 6.37 7.38
CA VAL A 24 -0.06 5.97 5.98
C VAL A 24 0.20 4.48 5.80
N PHE A 25 -0.82 3.68 5.51
CA PHE A 25 -0.64 2.25 5.22
C PHE A 25 -1.27 1.85 3.89
N LEU A 26 -0.84 0.72 3.35
CA LEU A 26 -1.38 0.12 2.13
C LEU A 26 -2.21 -1.11 2.49
N MET A 27 -3.45 -1.17 1.99
CA MET A 27 -4.34 -2.31 2.14
C MET A 27 -5.05 -2.61 0.82
N GLY A 28 -5.17 -3.90 0.48
CA GLY A 28 -5.89 -4.34 -0.71
C GLY A 28 -5.64 -5.82 -1.02
N GLU A 29 -6.21 -6.29 -2.11
CA GLU A 29 -6.04 -7.67 -2.55
C GLU A 29 -4.63 -7.88 -3.14
N GLU A 30 -3.90 -8.84 -2.57
CA GLU A 30 -2.59 -9.29 -3.06
C GLU A 30 -1.53 -8.18 -3.11
N VAL A 31 -1.68 -7.11 -2.32
CA VAL A 31 -0.74 -5.98 -2.28
C VAL A 31 0.49 -6.24 -1.42
N ALA A 32 0.45 -7.22 -0.51
CA ALA A 32 1.56 -7.54 0.38
C ALA A 32 2.45 -8.65 -0.21
N GLU A 33 2.15 -9.92 0.06
CA GLU A 33 3.03 -11.07 -0.26
C GLU A 33 3.23 -11.26 -1.78
N TYR A 34 2.28 -10.79 -2.59
CA TYR A 34 2.35 -10.86 -4.04
C TYR A 34 2.87 -9.56 -4.70
N ASP A 35 3.32 -8.57 -3.94
CA ASP A 35 3.80 -7.26 -4.44
C ASP A 35 2.77 -6.49 -5.31
N GLY A 36 1.50 -6.87 -5.25
CA GLY A 36 0.45 -6.39 -6.15
C GLY A 36 0.53 -7.01 -7.55
N ALA A 37 -0.64 -7.17 -8.19
CA ALA A 37 -0.75 -7.74 -9.53
C ALA A 37 0.11 -7.05 -10.60
N TYR A 38 0.30 -5.73 -10.46
CA TYR A 38 1.13 -4.92 -11.38
C TYR A 38 2.53 -4.60 -10.83
N LYS A 39 2.91 -5.16 -9.68
CA LYS A 39 4.20 -4.91 -9.01
C LYS A 39 4.40 -3.46 -8.56
N VAL A 40 3.32 -2.79 -8.19
CA VAL A 40 3.35 -1.41 -7.66
C VAL A 40 3.78 -1.38 -6.20
N SER A 41 3.45 -2.38 -5.40
CA SER A 41 3.83 -2.43 -3.97
C SER A 41 5.09 -3.26 -3.72
N LYS A 42 5.87 -3.51 -4.77
CA LYS A 42 7.07 -4.34 -4.71
C LYS A 42 8.03 -3.89 -3.61
N GLY A 43 8.36 -4.80 -2.70
CA GLY A 43 9.31 -4.59 -1.61
C GLY A 43 8.81 -3.70 -0.47
N LEU A 44 7.58 -3.16 -0.53
CA LEU A 44 7.04 -2.34 0.55
C LEU A 44 6.80 -3.17 1.83
N LEU A 45 6.40 -4.44 1.68
CA LEU A 45 6.19 -5.34 2.83
C LEU A 45 7.50 -5.57 3.61
N ASP A 46 8.62 -5.74 2.91
CA ASP A 46 9.93 -5.94 3.54
C ASP A 46 10.40 -4.69 4.32
N ILE A 47 10.05 -3.50 3.81
CA ILE A 47 10.45 -2.22 4.41
C ILE A 47 9.56 -1.86 5.61
N PHE A 48 8.23 -1.97 5.45
CA PHE A 48 7.26 -1.43 6.39
C PHE A 48 6.55 -2.48 7.25
N GLY A 49 6.65 -3.76 6.90
CA GLY A 49 6.07 -4.88 7.63
C GLY A 49 4.56 -5.04 7.47
N SER A 50 4.06 -6.17 7.99
CA SER A 50 2.67 -6.62 7.82
C SER A 50 1.61 -5.82 8.57
N GLN A 51 2.01 -4.81 9.35
CA GLN A 51 1.08 -3.85 9.96
C GLN A 51 0.80 -2.65 9.04
N ARG A 52 1.66 -2.41 8.05
CA ARG A 52 1.60 -1.24 7.16
C ARG A 52 1.38 -1.61 5.69
N VAL A 53 1.58 -2.87 5.32
CA VAL A 53 1.22 -3.43 4.02
C VAL A 53 0.39 -4.69 4.26
N VAL A 54 -0.92 -4.61 4.00
CA VAL A 54 -1.91 -5.58 4.50
C VAL A 54 -2.72 -6.17 3.35
N ASP A 55 -2.65 -7.49 3.19
CA ASP A 55 -3.55 -8.20 2.27
C ASP A 55 -4.98 -8.26 2.84
N SER A 56 -5.96 -7.93 2.00
CA SER A 56 -7.38 -8.03 2.33
C SER A 56 -8.04 -9.24 1.67
N PRO A 57 -9.17 -9.74 2.22
CA PRO A 57 -10.06 -10.64 1.49
C PRO A 57 -10.61 -9.97 0.21
N ILE A 58 -11.12 -10.80 -0.71
CA ILE A 58 -11.82 -10.33 -1.92
C ILE A 58 -13.20 -9.79 -1.52
N SER A 59 -13.21 -8.54 -1.08
CA SER A 59 -14.38 -7.84 -0.54
C SER A 59 -14.14 -6.34 -0.61
N GLU A 60 -14.43 -5.75 -1.76
CA GLU A 60 -14.11 -4.35 -2.06
C GLU A 60 -14.80 -3.39 -1.10
N LEU A 61 -16.07 -3.66 -0.79
CA LEU A 61 -16.82 -2.89 0.22
C LEU A 61 -16.23 -3.08 1.62
N GLY A 62 -15.68 -4.25 1.92
CA GLY A 62 -15.06 -4.55 3.21
C GLY A 62 -13.83 -3.68 3.45
N PHE A 63 -12.81 -3.81 2.61
CA PHE A 63 -11.57 -3.03 2.80
C PHE A 63 -11.75 -1.54 2.50
N THR A 64 -12.70 -1.15 1.63
CA THR A 64 -13.05 0.27 1.47
C THR A 64 -13.68 0.84 2.75
N GLY A 65 -14.60 0.11 3.38
CA GLY A 65 -15.21 0.50 4.65
C GLY A 65 -14.19 0.58 5.79
N LEU A 66 -13.24 -0.36 5.84
CA LEU A 66 -12.11 -0.31 6.76
C LEU A 66 -11.24 0.93 6.53
N GLY A 67 -10.96 1.28 5.27
CA GLY A 67 -10.22 2.50 4.93
C GLY A 67 -10.91 3.78 5.43
N VAL A 68 -12.24 3.88 5.29
CA VAL A 68 -13.03 4.99 5.84
C VAL A 68 -12.93 5.02 7.37
N GLY A 69 -13.10 3.87 8.02
CA GLY A 69 -13.01 3.75 9.47
C GLY A 69 -11.65 4.14 10.02
N ALA A 70 -10.56 3.69 9.38
CA ALA A 70 -9.19 4.05 9.73
C ALA A 70 -8.96 5.57 9.61
N ALA A 71 -9.37 6.17 8.49
CA ALA A 71 -9.25 7.63 8.30
C ALA A 71 -10.05 8.44 9.33
N MET A 72 -11.16 7.91 9.84
CA MET A 72 -11.95 8.55 10.91
C MET A 72 -11.31 8.40 12.29
N ALA A 73 -10.62 7.30 12.55
CA ALA A 73 -9.94 7.04 13.81
C ALA A 73 -8.68 7.90 13.99
N GLY A 74 -8.04 8.25 12.87
CA GLY A 74 -6.69 8.83 12.86
C GLY A 74 -5.65 7.78 13.21
#